data_AF-A0AAD1S0M2-F1
#
_entry.id   AF-A0AAD1S0M2-F1
#
_cell.length_a   1.000
_cell.length_b   1.000
_cell.length_c   1.000
_cell.angle_alpha   90.00
_cell.angle_beta   90.00
_cell.angle_gamma   90.00
#
_symmetry.space_group_name_H-M   'P 1'
#
loop_
_entity.id
_entity.type
_entity.pdbx_description
1 polymer ?
#
loop_
_entity_poly.entity_id
_entity_poly.type
_entity_poly.pdbx_seq_one_letter_code
_entity_poly.pdbx_strand_id
1 'polypeptide(L)'
;MGVCALVVPLGHANTFQNNNTGITVIGHDSERRTRVTPCEEAGCYRRELKYTANLSQLNALTKVSESCEQFVRLDCRHLRFLQSSWGWWVSWDGNKMNYWGGANPASGGCACGKSGTCSSPDKICNCDSNDHVWRTDDGFLRDKEALPVQAVHFGDTDEFPVEMAYHTIGKLRCRGQEI
;
A
#
# COMPACT_ATOMS: atom_id res chain seq x y z
N MET A 1 10.10 -27.40 27.87
CA MET A 1 10.09 -25.99 28.29
C MET A 1 9.84 -25.19 27.00
N GLY A 2 8.63 -24.84 26.59
CA GLY A 2 7.51 -24.29 27.36
C GLY A 2 7.49 -22.78 27.19
N VAL A 3 6.96 -22.29 26.06
CA VAL A 3 6.27 -20.99 26.02
C VAL A 3 5.05 -21.12 25.11
N CYS A 4 3.90 -20.83 25.70
CA CYS A 4 2.57 -20.91 25.14
C CYS A 4 2.17 -19.56 24.50
N ALA A 5 1.29 -19.64 23.50
CA ALA A 5 0.25 -18.69 23.11
C ALA A 5 0.49 -17.17 23.24
N LEU A 6 0.56 -16.50 22.09
CA LEU A 6 -0.12 -15.20 21.91
C LEU A 6 -1.41 -15.44 21.13
N VAL A 7 -2.42 -15.94 21.82
CA VAL A 7 -3.82 -15.68 21.43
C VAL A 7 -4.05 -14.22 21.79
N VAL A 8 -4.03 -13.34 20.79
CA VAL A 8 -4.52 -11.96 20.96
C VAL A 8 -6.05 -12.06 21.03
N PRO A 9 -6.71 -11.75 22.16
CA PRO A 9 -8.15 -11.69 22.16
C PRO A 9 -8.62 -10.28 21.77
N LEU A 10 -9.74 -10.26 21.04
CA LEU A 10 -10.62 -9.14 20.68
C LEU A 10 -10.30 -8.37 19.39
N GLY A 11 -10.96 -8.81 18.31
CA GLY A 11 -11.17 -7.99 17.11
C GLY A 11 -11.25 -8.76 15.78
N HIS A 12 -12.23 -9.67 15.63
CA HIS A 12 -12.67 -10.30 14.36
C HIS A 12 -11.61 -10.49 13.27
N ALA A 13 -10.63 -11.38 13.49
CA ALA A 13 -9.78 -11.90 12.42
C ALA A 13 -10.38 -13.23 11.92
N ASN A 14 -10.86 -13.27 10.68
CA ASN A 14 -11.29 -14.52 10.03
C ASN A 14 -10.04 -15.29 9.58
N THR A 15 -9.70 -16.36 10.28
CA THR A 15 -8.63 -17.28 9.88
C THR A 15 -9.16 -18.29 8.87
N PHE A 16 -8.59 -18.30 7.66
CA PHE A 16 -8.83 -19.38 6.70
C PHE A 16 -7.65 -20.36 6.79
N GLN A 17 -7.89 -21.57 7.27
CA GLN A 17 -6.90 -22.64 7.32
C GLN A 17 -6.84 -23.38 5.98
N ASN A 18 -5.69 -23.33 5.31
CA ASN A 18 -5.28 -24.29 4.30
C ASN A 18 -3.82 -24.65 4.60
N ASN A 19 -3.56 -25.93 4.91
CA ASN A 19 -2.24 -26.56 5.16
C ASN A 19 -1.31 -25.85 6.15
N ASN A 20 -1.34 -26.27 7.43
CA ASN A 20 -0.37 -26.02 8.53
C ASN A 20 0.16 -24.61 8.82
N THR A 21 -0.16 -23.60 8.01
CA THR A 21 0.26 -22.22 8.20
C THR A 21 -0.97 -21.31 8.40
N GLY A 22 -1.04 -20.64 9.55
CA GLY A 22 -2.09 -19.67 9.83
C GLY A 22 -1.88 -18.38 9.04
N ILE A 23 -2.96 -17.83 8.45
CA ILE A 23 -2.96 -16.49 7.87
C ILE A 23 -3.76 -15.55 8.77
N THR A 24 -3.10 -14.51 9.26
CA THR A 24 -3.74 -13.40 10.00
C THR A 24 -4.06 -12.28 9.02
N VAL A 25 -5.31 -11.79 9.05
CA VAL A 25 -5.80 -10.72 8.18
C VAL A 25 -6.32 -9.57 9.03
N ILE A 26 -5.77 -8.37 8.83
CA ILE A 26 -6.09 -7.18 9.60
C ILE A 26 -6.66 -6.11 8.67
N GLY A 27 -7.90 -5.71 8.96
CA GLY A 27 -8.60 -4.68 8.21
C GLY A 27 -8.38 -3.26 8.73
N HIS A 28 -8.81 -2.30 7.92
CA HIS A 28 -8.81 -0.87 8.23
C HIS A 28 -9.98 -0.14 7.56
N ASP A 29 -10.19 1.13 7.90
CA ASP A 29 -11.32 1.95 7.46
C ASP A 29 -11.25 2.47 6.01
N SER A 30 -10.32 1.99 5.18
CA SER A 30 -10.03 2.53 3.84
C SER A 30 -9.85 1.47 2.75
N GLU A 31 -10.50 0.32 2.93
CA GLU A 31 -10.38 -0.83 2.00
C GLU A 31 -11.15 -0.66 0.69
N ARG A 32 -12.09 0.29 0.64
CA ARG A 32 -12.88 0.57 -0.56
C ARG A 32 -12.12 1.52 -1.48
N ARG A 33 -12.38 1.39 -2.79
CA ARG A 33 -11.94 2.35 -3.79
C ARG A 33 -12.43 3.74 -3.43
N THR A 34 -11.50 4.65 -3.16
CA THR A 34 -11.78 5.98 -2.60
C THR A 34 -11.23 7.03 -3.55
N ARG A 35 -12.06 8.02 -3.89
CA ARG A 35 -11.64 9.14 -4.73
C ARG A 35 -10.65 10.02 -3.97
N VAL A 36 -9.56 10.40 -4.62
CA VAL A 36 -8.65 11.45 -4.14
C VAL A 36 -9.39 12.78 -4.23
N THR A 37 -9.55 13.48 -3.11
CA THR A 37 -10.23 14.78 -3.12
C THR A 37 -9.35 15.81 -3.80
N PRO A 38 -9.93 16.76 -4.57
CA PRO A 38 -9.16 17.75 -5.30
C PRO A 38 -8.20 18.53 -4.42
N CYS A 39 -6.94 18.58 -4.84
CA CYS A 39 -5.94 19.47 -4.30
C CYS A 39 -4.71 19.51 -5.24
N GLU A 40 -4.04 20.67 -5.24
CA GLU A 40 -2.92 20.94 -6.16
C GLU A 40 -1.59 20.43 -5.59
N GLU A 41 -1.14 20.96 -4.45
CA GLU A 41 0.21 20.75 -3.93
C GLU A 41 0.65 19.27 -3.77
N ALA A 42 1.94 18.98 -3.93
CA ALA A 42 2.46 17.62 -3.79
C ALA A 42 2.07 16.97 -2.44
N GLY A 43 1.30 15.89 -2.49
CA GLY A 43 0.85 15.13 -1.31
C GLY A 43 -0.15 15.85 -0.40
N CYS A 44 -0.82 16.90 -0.89
CA CYS A 44 -1.87 17.63 -0.18
C CYS A 44 -3.02 16.73 0.29
N TYR A 45 -3.40 15.75 -0.53
CA TYR A 45 -4.34 14.72 -0.13
C TYR A 45 -3.61 13.76 0.79
N ARG A 46 -4.17 13.53 1.99
CA ARG A 46 -3.69 12.53 2.93
C ARG A 46 -4.83 11.62 3.36
N ARG A 47 -4.65 10.31 3.21
CA ARG A 47 -5.52 9.31 3.82
C ARG A 47 -4.73 8.45 4.79
N GLU A 48 -4.93 8.72 6.07
CA GLU A 48 -4.44 7.86 7.16
C GLU A 48 -5.37 6.66 7.33
N LEU A 49 -4.80 5.47 7.50
CA LEU A 49 -5.52 4.22 7.66
C LEU A 49 -5.73 3.92 9.15
N LYS A 50 -6.99 3.71 9.54
CA LYS A 50 -7.34 3.33 10.91
C LYS A 50 -7.57 1.82 10.98
N TYR A 51 -6.60 1.12 11.56
CA TYR A 51 -6.67 -0.31 11.84
C TYR A 51 -7.40 -0.59 13.16
N THR A 52 -7.84 -1.83 13.34
CA THR A 52 -8.42 -2.30 14.62
C THR A 52 -7.39 -2.42 15.75
N ALA A 53 -6.10 -2.54 15.42
CA ALA A 53 -4.97 -2.55 16.34
C ALA A 53 -4.04 -1.37 16.05
N ASN A 54 -3.17 -1.01 17.00
CA ASN A 54 -2.23 0.09 16.77
C ASN A 54 -1.04 -0.34 15.89
N LEU A 55 -0.39 0.64 15.25
CA LEU A 55 0.70 0.38 14.29
C LEU A 55 1.89 -0.36 14.92
N SER A 56 2.21 -0.11 16.20
CA SER A 56 3.30 -0.81 16.90
C SER A 56 3.00 -2.29 17.11
N GLN A 57 1.76 -2.65 17.45
CA GLN A 57 1.31 -4.04 17.54
C GLN A 57 1.34 -4.73 16.18
N LEU A 58 0.95 -4.02 15.12
CA LEU A 58 0.97 -4.57 13.76
C LEU A 58 2.39 -4.77 13.24
N ASN A 59 3.31 -3.86 13.53
CA ASN A 59 4.74 -4.07 13.23
C ASN A 59 5.34 -5.24 14.04
N ALA A 60 4.95 -5.42 15.30
CA ALA A 60 5.36 -6.59 16.06
C ALA A 60 4.88 -7.89 15.39
N LEU A 61 3.62 -7.90 14.90
CA LEU A 61 3.07 -9.00 14.11
C LEU A 61 3.85 -9.23 12.81
N THR A 62 4.16 -8.17 12.05
CA THR A 62 4.89 -8.31 10.78
C THR A 62 6.24 -8.96 11.02
N LYS A 63 6.99 -8.52 12.04
CA LYS A 63 8.31 -9.07 12.38
C LYS A 63 8.30 -10.57 12.67
N VAL A 64 7.36 -11.03 13.50
CA VAL A 64 7.27 -12.46 13.91
C VAL A 64 6.64 -13.37 12.84
N SER A 65 5.96 -12.81 11.84
CA SER A 65 5.36 -13.58 10.75
C SER A 65 6.43 -14.05 9.75
N GLU A 66 6.19 -15.15 9.03
CA GLU A 66 7.10 -15.59 7.96
C GLU A 66 7.13 -14.56 6.83
N SER A 67 5.94 -14.18 6.35
CA SER A 67 5.75 -13.18 5.31
C SER A 67 4.54 -12.32 5.60
N CYS A 68 4.56 -11.07 5.14
CA CYS A 68 3.40 -10.19 5.14
C CYS A 68 3.30 -9.48 3.81
N GLU A 69 2.07 -9.21 3.40
CA GLU A 69 1.78 -8.41 2.22
C GLU A 69 0.59 -7.48 2.44
N GLN A 70 0.61 -6.35 1.74
CA GLN A 70 -0.51 -5.43 1.69
C GLN A 70 -0.68 -4.90 0.27
N PHE A 71 -1.89 -4.99 -0.26
CA PHE A 71 -2.18 -4.55 -1.62
C PHE A 71 -2.35 -3.03 -1.67
N VAL A 72 -1.80 -2.40 -2.70
CA VAL A 72 -2.03 -0.98 -3.00
C VAL A 72 -2.36 -0.83 -4.48
N ARG A 73 -3.29 0.06 -4.79
CA ARG A 73 -3.68 0.43 -6.15
C ARG A 73 -3.92 1.91 -6.24
N LEU A 74 -3.43 2.51 -7.32
CA LEU A 74 -3.75 3.86 -7.76
C LEU A 74 -4.30 3.78 -9.18
N ASP A 75 -5.55 4.21 -9.38
CA ASP A 75 -6.09 4.56 -10.69
C ASP A 75 -5.93 6.07 -10.87
N CYS A 76 -5.36 6.51 -11.98
CA CYS A 76 -5.00 7.91 -12.21
C CYS A 76 -5.33 8.35 -13.64
N ARG A 77 -5.59 9.64 -13.80
CA ARG A 77 -5.69 10.33 -15.08
C ARG A 77 -5.22 11.76 -14.85
N HIS A 78 -4.22 12.18 -15.63
CA HIS A 78 -3.53 13.46 -15.51
C HIS A 78 -3.15 13.74 -14.05
N LEU A 79 -2.23 12.93 -13.51
CA LEU A 79 -1.71 13.10 -12.15
C LEU A 79 -0.20 12.89 -12.19
N ARG A 80 0.55 13.66 -11.39
CA ARG A 80 1.96 13.45 -11.05
C ARG A 80 2.08 12.48 -9.88
N PHE A 81 2.94 11.47 -10.01
CA PHE A 81 3.02 10.39 -9.03
C PHE A 81 4.41 10.23 -8.39
N LEU A 82 5.02 9.06 -8.52
CA LEU A 82 6.16 8.61 -7.73
C LEU A 82 7.46 9.26 -8.21
N GLN A 83 7.65 9.35 -9.53
CA GLN A 83 8.86 9.90 -10.15
C GLN A 83 9.10 11.35 -9.77
N SER A 84 8.04 12.14 -9.70
CA SER A 84 8.08 13.56 -9.33
C SER A 84 7.92 13.78 -7.82
N SER A 85 7.71 12.73 -7.03
CA SER A 85 7.44 12.80 -5.58
C SER A 85 6.14 13.50 -5.18
N TRP A 86 5.10 13.44 -6.03
CA TRP A 86 3.76 14.00 -5.79
C TRP A 86 2.77 13.01 -5.17
N GLY A 87 3.06 11.71 -5.25
CA GLY A 87 2.31 10.69 -4.52
C GLY A 87 3.20 9.58 -3.95
N TRP A 88 2.81 9.04 -2.80
CA TRP A 88 3.55 8.01 -2.06
C TRP A 88 2.67 7.31 -1.02
N TRP A 89 3.16 6.20 -0.47
CA TRP A 89 2.64 5.64 0.77
C TRP A 89 3.63 5.86 1.92
N VAL A 90 3.14 5.75 3.15
CA VAL A 90 3.89 5.96 4.38
C VAL A 90 3.95 4.65 5.15
N SER A 91 5.15 4.27 5.58
CA SER A 91 5.39 3.08 6.41
C SER A 91 4.77 3.20 7.81
N TRP A 92 4.74 2.08 8.55
CA TRP A 92 4.18 2.03 9.89
C TRP A 92 4.82 3.03 10.87
N ASP A 93 6.07 3.41 10.64
CA ASP A 93 6.87 4.33 11.46
C ASP A 93 6.97 5.75 10.89
N GLY A 94 6.18 6.09 9.87
CA GLY A 94 6.07 7.45 9.36
C GLY A 94 7.03 7.81 8.24
N ASN A 95 7.81 6.85 7.72
CA ASN A 95 8.72 7.13 6.61
C ASN A 95 7.96 7.22 5.28
N LYS A 96 8.27 8.25 4.50
CA LYS A 96 7.82 8.38 3.11
C LYS A 96 8.52 7.34 2.25
N MET A 97 7.75 6.49 1.59
CA MET A 97 8.27 5.40 0.77
C MET A 97 8.40 5.84 -0.69
N ASN A 98 9.44 5.36 -1.37
CA ASN A 98 9.80 5.74 -2.74
C ASN A 98 9.47 4.67 -3.78
N TYR A 99 8.67 3.67 -3.42
CA TYR A 99 8.22 2.60 -4.32
C TYR A 99 6.73 2.32 -4.12
N TRP A 100 6.11 1.61 -5.07
CA TRP A 100 4.70 1.23 -5.03
C TRP A 100 4.51 -0.28 -5.14
N GLY A 101 3.26 -0.74 -5.17
CA GLY A 101 2.88 -2.15 -5.27
C GLY A 101 3.63 -2.90 -6.38
N GLY A 102 4.11 -4.10 -6.07
CA GLY A 102 4.79 -4.99 -7.01
C GLY A 102 6.27 -4.67 -7.29
N ALA A 103 6.77 -3.52 -6.84
CA ALA A 103 8.19 -3.19 -6.87
C ALA A 103 8.97 -3.78 -5.69
N ASN A 104 10.31 -3.80 -5.80
CA ASN A 104 11.17 -4.09 -4.67
C ASN A 104 11.38 -2.80 -3.86
N PRO A 105 11.58 -2.87 -2.52
CA PRO A 105 11.66 -1.67 -1.69
C PRO A 105 12.78 -0.70 -2.09
N ALA A 106 13.88 -1.22 -2.62
CA ALA A 106 15.04 -0.43 -3.06
C ALA A 106 14.98 0.01 -4.53
N SER A 107 13.95 -0.37 -5.31
CA SER A 107 13.95 -0.11 -6.75
C SER A 107 13.44 1.28 -7.15
N GLY A 108 12.79 2.01 -6.24
CA GLY A 108 12.33 3.37 -6.52
C GLY A 108 11.25 3.47 -7.61
N GLY A 109 10.30 2.53 -7.68
CA GLY A 109 9.32 2.44 -8.78
C GLY A 109 8.11 1.59 -8.43
N CYS A 110 7.37 1.10 -9.43
CA CYS A 110 6.22 0.19 -9.27
C CYS A 110 6.40 -1.08 -10.12
N ALA A 111 5.38 -1.95 -10.12
CA ALA A 111 5.38 -3.20 -10.88
C ALA A 111 5.83 -3.04 -12.34
N CYS A 112 5.26 -2.08 -13.08
CA CYS A 112 5.59 -1.89 -14.50
C CYS A 112 7.03 -1.37 -14.71
N GLY A 113 7.53 -0.54 -13.79
CA GLY A 113 8.89 -0.02 -13.86
C GLY A 113 9.92 -1.13 -13.66
N LYS A 114 9.61 -2.07 -12.76
CA LYS A 114 10.43 -3.27 -12.55
C LYS A 114 10.41 -4.22 -13.75
N SER A 115 9.25 -4.43 -14.38
CA SER A 115 9.13 -5.32 -15.53
C SER A 115 9.51 -4.68 -16.87
N GLY A 116 9.74 -3.36 -16.91
CA GLY A 116 9.95 -2.63 -18.16
C GLY A 116 8.70 -2.59 -19.05
N THR A 117 7.51 -2.70 -18.45
CA THR A 117 6.22 -2.78 -19.17
C THR A 117 5.34 -1.56 -18.89
N CYS A 118 5.91 -0.45 -18.42
CA CYS A 118 5.14 0.79 -18.29
C CYS A 118 4.71 1.28 -19.68
N SER A 119 3.54 1.89 -19.73
CA SER A 119 2.95 2.34 -20.98
C SER A 119 3.77 3.46 -21.65
N SER A 120 4.43 4.30 -20.85
CA SER A 120 5.36 5.31 -21.31
C SER A 120 6.80 4.83 -21.01
N PRO A 121 7.66 4.63 -22.02
CA PRO A 121 8.99 4.05 -21.83
C PRO A 121 9.94 4.87 -20.95
N ASP A 122 9.70 6.18 -20.82
CA ASP A 122 10.50 7.13 -20.03
C ASP A 122 10.01 7.29 -18.58
N LYS A 123 8.99 6.52 -18.16
CA LYS A 123 8.36 6.62 -16.84
C LYS A 123 8.64 5.40 -15.99
N ILE A 124 8.83 5.63 -14.68
CA ILE A 124 9.04 4.54 -13.71
C ILE A 124 7.73 3.89 -13.27
N CYS A 125 6.60 4.57 -13.49
CA CYS A 125 5.24 4.09 -13.28
C CYS A 125 4.26 4.55 -14.34
N ASN A 126 3.14 3.83 -14.51
CA ASN A 126 2.11 4.25 -15.46
C ASN A 126 1.50 5.60 -15.06
N CYS A 127 1.26 5.82 -13.77
CA CYS A 127 0.74 7.09 -13.27
C CYS A 127 1.73 8.25 -13.33
N ASP A 128 3.00 8.02 -13.66
CA ASP A 128 3.95 9.11 -13.93
C ASP A 128 3.81 9.68 -15.36
N SER A 129 2.98 9.08 -16.22
CA SER A 129 2.73 9.59 -17.58
C SER A 129 2.08 10.98 -17.59
N ASN A 130 1.33 11.33 -16.54
CA ASN A 130 0.58 12.59 -16.43
C ASN A 130 -0.16 13.00 -17.72
N ASP A 131 -0.89 12.06 -18.32
CA ASP A 131 -1.63 12.27 -19.55
C ASP A 131 -3.13 12.08 -19.34
N HIS A 132 -3.94 12.43 -20.34
CA HIS A 132 -5.40 12.36 -20.24
C HIS A 132 -5.96 10.93 -20.37
N VAL A 133 -5.13 9.90 -20.24
CA VAL A 133 -5.49 8.48 -20.33
C VAL A 133 -5.59 7.91 -18.92
N TRP A 134 -6.63 7.11 -18.67
CA TRP A 134 -6.73 6.37 -17.42
C TRP A 134 -5.66 5.30 -17.34
N ARG A 135 -4.91 5.30 -16.24
CA ARG A 135 -3.81 4.38 -15.97
C ARG A 135 -3.94 3.80 -14.58
N THR A 136 -3.24 2.70 -14.34
CA THR A 136 -3.24 2.02 -13.05
C THR A 136 -1.82 1.56 -12.71
N ASP A 137 -1.44 1.77 -11.45
CA ASP A 137 -0.34 1.04 -10.83
C ASP A 137 -0.85 0.34 -9.58
N ASP A 138 -0.69 -0.98 -9.56
CA ASP A 138 -1.11 -1.81 -8.44
C ASP A 138 -0.14 -2.96 -8.16
N GLY A 139 -0.28 -3.52 -6.97
CA GLY A 139 0.44 -4.70 -6.56
C GLY A 139 0.58 -4.78 -5.04
N PHE A 140 1.28 -5.80 -4.59
CA PHE A 140 1.54 -6.01 -3.18
C PHE A 140 2.86 -5.37 -2.75
N LEU A 141 2.81 -4.65 -1.64
CA LEU A 141 3.95 -4.32 -0.80
C LEU A 141 4.28 -5.55 0.05
N ARG A 142 5.56 -5.90 0.18
CA ARG A 142 6.01 -7.12 0.90
C ARG A 142 7.17 -6.89 1.86
N ASP A 143 7.58 -5.64 2.03
CA ASP A 143 8.61 -5.28 3.00
C ASP A 143 8.03 -5.31 4.41
N LYS A 144 8.39 -6.35 5.16
CA LYS A 144 7.90 -6.55 6.52
C LYS A 144 8.36 -5.43 7.47
N GLU A 145 9.52 -4.83 7.21
CA GLU A 145 10.08 -3.78 8.06
C GLU A 145 9.35 -2.43 7.86
N ALA A 146 8.70 -2.24 6.71
CA ALA A 146 7.97 -1.02 6.38
C ALA A 146 6.43 -1.16 6.55
N LEU A 147 5.89 -2.39 6.50
CA LEU A 147 4.46 -2.65 6.68
C LEU A 147 4.02 -2.56 8.15
N PRO A 148 2.73 -2.27 8.40
CA PRO A 148 1.66 -1.93 7.43
C PRO A 148 1.75 -0.50 6.85
N VAL A 149 0.95 -0.25 5.81
CA VAL A 149 0.72 1.12 5.28
C VAL A 149 0.03 1.96 6.34
N GLN A 150 0.69 3.03 6.80
CA GLN A 150 0.09 4.01 7.72
C GLN A 150 -0.81 4.99 6.97
N ALA A 151 -0.36 5.50 5.82
CA ALA A 151 -1.07 6.50 5.05
C ALA A 151 -0.71 6.45 3.57
N VAL A 152 -1.55 7.08 2.74
CA VAL A 152 -1.23 7.42 1.35
C VAL A 152 -1.38 8.91 1.12
N HIS A 153 -0.55 9.44 0.24
CA HIS A 153 -0.50 10.84 -0.14
C HIS A 153 -0.55 10.99 -1.66
N PHE A 154 -1.30 11.98 -2.15
CA PHE A 154 -1.42 12.33 -3.56
C PHE A 154 -1.59 13.85 -3.72
N GLY A 155 -1.29 14.39 -4.90
CA GLY A 155 -1.58 15.77 -5.33
C GLY A 155 -1.89 15.78 -6.82
N ASP A 156 -1.87 16.96 -7.49
CA ASP A 156 -2.18 17.09 -8.93
C ASP A 156 -3.58 16.53 -9.24
N THR A 157 -4.60 17.06 -8.54
CA THR A 157 -6.00 16.62 -8.65
C THR A 157 -7.01 17.78 -8.64
N ASP A 158 -6.55 18.99 -8.92
CA ASP A 158 -7.27 20.24 -8.75
C ASP A 158 -8.10 20.61 -10.01
N GLU A 159 -7.69 20.14 -11.20
CA GLU A 159 -8.34 20.48 -12.46
C GLU A 159 -9.41 19.44 -12.86
N PHE A 160 -10.67 19.67 -12.44
CA PHE A 160 -11.79 18.82 -12.86
C PHE A 160 -12.30 19.17 -14.28
N PRO A 161 -12.63 18.18 -15.15
CA PRO A 161 -12.64 16.73 -14.94
C PRO A 161 -11.36 16.03 -15.45
N VAL A 162 -10.26 16.77 -15.58
CA VAL A 162 -9.03 16.31 -16.23
C VAL A 162 -8.21 15.46 -15.28
N GLU A 163 -7.94 15.99 -14.10
CA GLU A 163 -7.12 15.40 -13.05
C GLU A 163 -8.00 14.62 -12.08
N MET A 164 -7.86 13.30 -12.11
CA MET A 164 -8.69 12.40 -11.31
C MET A 164 -7.89 11.20 -10.85
N ALA A 165 -8.05 10.86 -9.57
CA ALA A 165 -7.45 9.66 -9.03
C ALA A 165 -8.34 8.94 -8.02
N TYR A 166 -8.12 7.64 -7.92
CA TYR A 166 -8.73 6.77 -6.93
C TYR A 166 -7.68 5.82 -6.37
N HIS A 167 -7.66 5.63 -5.07
CA HIS A 167 -6.80 4.64 -4.43
C HIS A 167 -7.63 3.50 -3.84
N THR A 168 -7.02 2.33 -3.74
CA THR A 168 -7.55 1.18 -3.00
C THR A 168 -6.40 0.54 -2.23
N ILE A 169 -6.54 0.44 -0.90
CA ILE A 169 -5.54 -0.18 -0.03
C ILE A 169 -6.15 -1.42 0.59
N GLY A 170 -5.52 -2.58 0.38
CA GLY A 170 -5.99 -3.84 0.89
C GLY A 170 -5.64 -4.06 2.36
N LYS A 171 -6.26 -5.09 2.94
CA LYS A 171 -5.94 -5.58 4.30
C LYS A 171 -4.48 -6.01 4.40
N LEU A 172 -3.89 -5.84 5.59
CA LEU A 172 -2.61 -6.47 5.92
C LEU A 172 -2.85 -7.97 6.06
N ARG A 173 -2.06 -8.78 5.35
CA ARG A 173 -2.11 -10.25 5.39
C ARG A 173 -0.76 -10.78 5.80
N CYS A 174 -0.69 -11.52 6.89
CA CYS A 174 0.54 -12.10 7.41
C CYS A 174 0.42 -13.61 7.54
N ARG A 175 1.39 -14.34 7.02
CA ARG A 175 1.50 -15.79 7.14
C ARG A 175 2.42 -16.14 8.31
N GLY A 176 1.98 -17.01 9.21
CA GLY A 176 2.83 -17.56 10.28
C GLY A 176 3.95 -18.44 9.73
N GLN A 177 4.88 -18.87 10.58
CA GLN A 177 5.87 -19.88 10.19
C GLN A 177 5.24 -21.28 10.19
N GLU A 178 5.66 -22.15 9.28
CA GLU A 178 5.39 -23.58 9.39
C GLU A 178 6.12 -24.15 10.61
N ILE A 179 5.42 -24.99 11.38
CA ILE A 179 5.93 -25.67 12.58
C ILE A 179 6.45 -27.06 12.20
#